data_AF-A0A5C3NII8-F1
#
_entry.id   AF-A0A5C3NII8-F1
#
_cell.length_a   1.000
_cell.length_b   1.000
_cell.length_c   1.000
_cell.angle_alpha   90.00
_cell.angle_beta   90.00
_cell.angle_gamma   90.00
#
_symmetry.space_group_name_H-M   'P 1'
#
loop_
_entity.id
_entity.type
_entity.pdbx_description
1 polymer ?
#
loop_
_entity_poly.entity_id
_entity_poly.type
_entity_poly.pdbx_seq_one_letter_code
_entity_poly.pdbx_strand_id
1 'polypeptide(L)'
;MVSNFAPPAKLDTSFARRVSTGRATVMSGFEESGQNAVPPHFTRDNPGPSSFRQKANEYVELHDQVETSVTLLDSIESFLSTFQKDLSAVSGQISELQERSQDIDRRLKSRKKIEKPLSSLIEDLIIPPPLATLILDSDCGEPWILAVEQLERLIGTYKARMRVKAAKELAEVAEGLRIIAATKCRGFFLALIRPMRHSMSTNIQVIQTSVFLKYKPLFTFLQRQAPEVAQEIQKTYISSARTYYETGFRRYIRSLGWIKARTVEKSEYITTGGDLDTPESLSGRLGSARLDGPGVTLAYMADDKAHKEPMEALLRSALLVLMDNATAEYAFVTSFFSTEQPPLPAEAAISPTSLLSPTDGTFDDRVSLAGSERGGITPRPPGRSIAGAMASAQVAKEERASMDAAWKQIFDPTLDYCQTFVRTLLDPVPPVVQLLTMIRLTEEVMAEVQKRDCPPLESFIFRLRLEMWPLFQKGMAEHVDAVKKLAEGATAGFFSRGALTTDAQVATICQRYITIFNSFILLTQQPEETMIFSNLSRLRQEVDKLVMSHSEKAGDVKRQATTQSRLYELVLQGLNRLSNPTAHPKVQAEMEYWRKREEDARKRISGRT
;
A
#
# COMPACT_ATOMS: atom_id res chain seq x y z
N MET A 1 -37.96 47.58 23.39
CA MET A 1 -38.39 48.42 22.25
C MET A 1 -38.51 47.45 21.08
N VAL A 2 -39.69 46.90 20.74
CA VAL A 2 -40.84 47.56 20.06
C VAL A 2 -40.35 48.17 18.74
N SER A 3 -40.78 47.76 17.54
CA SER A 3 -42.03 47.12 17.05
C SER A 3 -41.76 45.97 16.05
N ASN A 4 -42.49 44.84 16.04
CA ASN A 4 -43.74 44.56 15.26
C ASN A 4 -43.68 45.03 13.78
N PHE A 5 -44.02 44.23 12.75
CA PHE A 5 -45.14 43.28 12.61
C PHE A 5 -44.83 41.99 11.81
N ALA A 6 -45.78 41.04 11.81
CA ALA A 6 -45.71 39.70 11.23
C ALA A 6 -46.48 39.57 9.86
N PRO A 7 -46.44 38.40 9.15
CA PRO A 7 -46.96 38.17 7.78
C PRO A 7 -48.47 37.75 7.82
N PRO A 8 -49.17 37.13 6.83
CA PRO A 8 -48.79 36.49 5.54
C PRO A 8 -49.64 37.05 4.33
N ALA A 9 -49.95 36.40 3.18
CA ALA A 9 -49.91 34.99 2.75
C ALA A 9 -49.86 34.80 1.21
N LYS A 10 -49.98 33.53 0.77
CA LYS A 10 -50.21 33.09 -0.63
C LYS A 10 -51.72 33.10 -0.95
N LEU A 11 -52.09 33.21 -2.23
CA LEU A 11 -53.17 32.40 -2.81
C LEU A 11 -53.05 32.30 -4.34
N ASP A 12 -53.17 31.07 -4.84
CA ASP A 12 -53.35 30.71 -6.25
C ASP A 12 -54.77 30.09 -6.39
N THR A 13 -55.15 29.58 -7.56
CA THR A 13 -56.38 28.84 -7.90
C THR A 13 -57.67 29.65 -8.13
N SER A 14 -57.82 30.06 -9.39
CA SER A 14 -58.84 29.55 -10.34
C SER A 14 -60.35 29.49 -10.00
N PHE A 15 -61.13 29.92 -11.00
CA PHE A 15 -62.43 29.35 -11.44
C PHE A 15 -63.71 29.63 -10.61
N ALA A 16 -64.60 30.50 -11.12
CA ALA A 16 -65.95 30.10 -11.56
C ALA A 16 -66.83 31.25 -12.11
N ARG A 17 -67.22 31.11 -13.38
CA ARG A 17 -68.55 31.41 -13.96
C ARG A 17 -69.69 31.83 -12.99
N ARG A 18 -70.43 32.92 -13.30
CA ARG A 18 -71.77 32.92 -14.00
C ARG A 18 -72.47 34.29 -13.99
N VAL A 19 -73.27 34.55 -15.04
CA VAL A 19 -74.55 35.33 -15.06
C VAL A 19 -74.47 36.84 -14.76
N SER A 20 -75.15 37.75 -15.46
CA SER A 20 -75.84 37.72 -16.77
C SER A 20 -76.21 39.12 -17.26
N THR A 21 -76.27 39.31 -18.58
CA THR A 21 -77.16 40.24 -19.31
C THR A 21 -77.73 41.49 -18.61
N GLY A 22 -77.22 42.66 -19.00
CA GLY A 22 -78.00 43.91 -19.10
C GLY A 22 -78.05 44.33 -20.57
N ARG A 23 -79.20 44.18 -21.23
CA ARG A 23 -79.37 44.37 -22.69
C ARG A 23 -80.20 45.63 -22.96
N ALA A 24 -79.67 46.56 -23.74
CA ALA A 24 -80.45 47.60 -24.41
C ALA A 24 -80.48 47.30 -25.91
N THR A 25 -81.67 47.11 -26.48
CA THR A 25 -81.88 46.87 -27.91
C THR A 25 -83.14 47.60 -28.35
N VAL A 26 -82.99 48.61 -29.20
CA VAL A 26 -84.03 49.25 -30.03
C VAL A 26 -83.25 49.69 -31.29
N MET A 27 -83.18 48.93 -32.39
CA MET A 27 -84.23 48.55 -33.34
C MET A 27 -85.07 49.73 -33.87
N SER A 28 -84.60 50.26 -35.01
CA SER A 28 -85.38 50.48 -36.25
C SER A 28 -86.89 50.76 -36.13
N GLY A 29 -87.30 51.93 -36.60
CA GLY A 29 -88.69 52.22 -36.97
C GLY A 29 -88.77 53.35 -38.01
N PHE A 30 -89.72 53.23 -38.94
CA PHE A 30 -90.17 54.24 -39.91
C PHE A 30 -89.25 54.59 -41.10
N GLU A 31 -89.24 53.69 -42.10
CA GLU A 31 -89.63 54.11 -43.46
C GLU A 31 -91.10 53.75 -43.65
N GLU A 32 -91.95 54.67 -44.14
CA GLU A 32 -92.95 54.35 -45.17
C GLU A 32 -93.65 55.59 -45.78
N SER A 33 -94.05 55.43 -47.04
CA SER A 33 -95.30 55.96 -47.61
C SER A 33 -95.47 57.48 -47.85
N GLY A 34 -94.71 58.01 -48.82
CA GLY A 34 -95.22 58.39 -50.15
C GLY A 34 -96.24 59.53 -50.35
N GLN A 35 -96.12 60.23 -51.49
CA GLN A 35 -97.14 60.21 -52.56
C GLN A 35 -96.70 60.94 -53.85
N ASN A 36 -97.03 60.36 -55.00
CA ASN A 36 -96.96 61.00 -56.32
C ASN A 36 -98.06 62.05 -56.48
N ALA A 37 -97.77 63.18 -57.13
CA ALA A 37 -98.79 64.02 -57.77
C ALA A 37 -98.26 64.64 -59.07
N VAL A 38 -99.05 64.49 -60.15
CA VAL A 38 -98.78 64.91 -61.54
C VAL A 38 -99.38 66.32 -61.76
N PRO A 39 -98.82 67.18 -62.65
CA PRO A 39 -99.14 68.61 -62.67
C PRO A 39 -100.41 68.95 -63.47
N PRO A 40 -101.03 70.14 -63.21
CA PRO A 40 -101.93 70.80 -64.14
C PRO A 40 -101.39 72.11 -64.71
N HIS A 41 -101.90 72.47 -65.90
CA HIS A 41 -101.51 73.62 -66.71
C HIS A 41 -102.36 74.88 -66.43
N PHE A 42 -101.78 76.07 -66.68
CA PHE A 42 -102.41 77.39 -66.93
C PHE A 42 -103.52 77.85 -65.93
N THR A 43 -103.38 79.00 -65.27
CA THR A 43 -103.48 80.32 -65.92
C THR A 43 -102.65 81.43 -65.25
N ARG A 44 -102.60 82.55 -65.95
CA ARG A 44 -101.86 83.79 -65.66
C ARG A 44 -102.50 84.58 -64.52
N ASP A 45 -101.75 84.79 -63.43
CA ASP A 45 -101.76 86.07 -62.72
C ASP A 45 -100.41 86.36 -62.04
N ASN A 46 -100.05 87.64 -62.00
CA ASN A 46 -98.71 88.13 -61.69
C ASN A 46 -98.68 88.85 -60.33
N PRO A 47 -97.99 88.29 -59.32
CA PRO A 47 -97.43 89.07 -58.23
C PRO A 47 -95.88 89.05 -58.27
N GLY A 48 -95.27 90.19 -57.94
CA GLY A 48 -93.84 90.43 -58.15
C GLY A 48 -92.86 89.58 -57.31
N PRO A 49 -91.54 89.75 -57.54
CA PRO A 49 -90.46 88.90 -57.01
C PRO A 49 -90.16 89.04 -55.50
N SER A 50 -91.15 89.41 -54.68
CA SER A 50 -90.98 89.69 -53.24
C SER A 50 -91.25 88.49 -52.33
N SER A 51 -92.11 87.55 -52.71
CA SER A 51 -92.57 86.47 -51.79
C SER A 51 -91.50 85.39 -51.52
N PHE A 52 -90.76 84.94 -52.54
CA PHE A 52 -89.63 84.02 -52.37
C PHE A 52 -88.54 84.57 -51.43
N ARG A 53 -88.39 85.90 -51.39
CA ARG A 53 -87.39 86.59 -50.56
C ARG A 53 -87.77 86.64 -49.07
N GLN A 54 -89.04 86.42 -48.71
CA GLN A 54 -89.47 86.38 -47.31
C GLN A 54 -89.21 85.00 -46.67
N LYS A 55 -89.55 83.90 -47.35
CA LYS A 55 -89.32 82.53 -46.82
C LYS A 55 -87.88 82.05 -46.92
N ALA A 56 -87.05 82.70 -47.74
CA ALA A 56 -85.62 82.40 -47.81
C ALA A 56 -84.93 82.47 -46.44
N ASN A 57 -85.32 83.41 -45.58
CA ASN A 57 -84.70 83.58 -44.26
C ASN A 57 -84.95 82.39 -43.33
N GLU A 58 -86.17 81.84 -43.29
CA GLU A 58 -86.52 80.69 -42.45
C GLU A 58 -85.78 79.41 -42.92
N TYR A 59 -85.63 79.21 -44.23
CA TYR A 59 -84.83 78.10 -44.76
C TYR A 59 -83.33 78.27 -44.51
N VAL A 60 -82.81 79.51 -44.54
CA VAL A 60 -81.43 79.81 -44.17
C VAL A 60 -81.19 79.57 -42.68
N GLU A 61 -82.11 80.00 -41.81
CA GLU A 61 -82.00 79.78 -40.35
C GLU A 61 -82.10 78.29 -39.98
N LEU A 62 -82.99 77.52 -40.63
CA LEU A 62 -83.06 76.07 -40.43
C LEU A 62 -81.81 75.36 -40.99
N HIS A 63 -81.24 75.85 -42.10
CA HIS A 63 -79.99 75.34 -42.63
C HIS A 63 -78.83 75.59 -41.65
N ASP A 64 -78.74 76.79 -41.07
CA ASP A 64 -77.76 77.19 -40.06
C ASP A 64 -77.89 76.35 -38.76
N GLN A 65 -79.12 75.99 -38.36
CA GLN A 65 -79.39 75.09 -37.23
C GLN A 65 -79.03 73.61 -37.52
N VAL A 66 -79.24 73.14 -38.74
CA VAL A 66 -78.82 71.80 -39.18
C VAL A 66 -77.31 71.75 -39.35
N GLU A 67 -76.68 72.79 -39.88
CA GLU A 67 -75.23 72.93 -40.05
C GLU A 67 -74.51 73.01 -38.68
N THR A 68 -75.06 73.74 -37.71
CA THR A 68 -74.56 73.70 -36.31
C THR A 68 -74.77 72.34 -35.62
N SER A 69 -75.84 71.62 -35.95
CA SER A 69 -76.05 70.25 -35.41
C SER A 69 -75.12 69.22 -36.06
N VAL A 70 -74.87 69.33 -37.36
CA VAL A 70 -73.92 68.48 -38.10
C VAL A 70 -72.49 68.78 -37.65
N THR A 71 -72.08 70.03 -37.53
CA THR A 71 -70.73 70.37 -37.01
C THR A 71 -70.53 69.96 -35.55
N LEU A 72 -71.58 69.93 -34.72
CA LEU A 72 -71.50 69.35 -33.38
C LEU A 72 -71.33 67.81 -33.44
N LEU A 73 -72.04 67.13 -34.33
CA LEU A 73 -71.86 65.69 -34.56
C LEU A 73 -70.45 65.38 -35.11
N ASP A 74 -69.95 66.15 -36.07
CA ASP A 74 -68.56 66.07 -36.56
C ASP A 74 -67.55 66.27 -35.42
N SER A 75 -67.83 67.17 -34.48
CA SER A 75 -66.97 67.39 -33.31
C SER A 75 -66.96 66.17 -32.36
N ILE A 76 -68.10 65.49 -32.19
CA ILE A 76 -68.22 64.28 -31.37
C ILE A 76 -67.61 63.08 -32.08
N GLU A 77 -67.79 62.94 -33.39
CA GLU A 77 -67.12 61.92 -34.20
C GLU A 77 -65.60 62.12 -34.18
N SER A 78 -65.13 63.36 -34.34
CA SER A 78 -63.71 63.71 -34.23
C SER A 78 -63.15 63.40 -32.84
N PHE A 79 -63.89 63.73 -31.76
CA PHE A 79 -63.48 63.41 -30.39
C PHE A 79 -63.44 61.89 -30.13
N LEU A 80 -64.46 61.14 -30.56
CA LEU A 80 -64.50 59.67 -30.41
C LEU A 80 -63.45 58.98 -31.28
N SER A 81 -63.20 59.48 -32.50
CA SER A 81 -62.13 59.00 -33.40
C SER A 81 -60.76 59.23 -32.77
N THR A 82 -60.55 60.39 -32.14
CA THR A 82 -59.32 60.72 -31.41
C THR A 82 -59.18 59.84 -30.17
N PHE A 83 -60.22 59.72 -29.35
CA PHE A 83 -60.21 58.88 -28.14
C PHE A 83 -60.01 57.39 -28.47
N GLN A 84 -60.58 56.88 -29.56
CA GLN A 84 -60.35 55.53 -30.05
C GLN A 84 -58.90 55.34 -30.52
N LYS A 85 -58.32 56.31 -31.24
CA LYS A 85 -56.91 56.29 -31.65
C LYS A 85 -56.00 56.29 -30.42
N ASP A 86 -56.26 57.13 -29.43
CA ASP A 86 -55.49 57.24 -28.20
C ASP A 86 -55.57 55.95 -27.36
N LEU A 87 -56.76 55.37 -27.19
CA LEU A 87 -56.95 54.12 -26.45
C LEU A 87 -56.29 52.94 -27.19
N SER A 88 -56.35 52.92 -28.52
CA SER A 88 -55.63 51.95 -29.35
C SER A 88 -54.11 52.11 -29.23
N ALA A 89 -53.60 53.34 -29.25
CA ALA A 89 -52.18 53.65 -29.07
C ALA A 89 -51.67 53.27 -27.67
N VAL A 90 -52.42 53.61 -26.62
CA VAL A 90 -52.10 53.24 -25.22
C VAL A 90 -52.18 51.72 -25.02
N SER A 91 -53.19 51.04 -25.58
CA SER A 91 -53.28 49.58 -25.56
C SER A 91 -52.09 48.94 -26.28
N GLY A 92 -51.70 49.48 -27.44
CA GLY A 92 -50.49 49.09 -28.17
C GLY A 92 -49.22 49.26 -27.33
N GLN A 93 -49.02 50.42 -26.70
CA GLN A 93 -47.88 50.69 -25.81
C GLN A 93 -47.86 49.78 -24.58
N ILE A 94 -49.02 49.47 -23.97
CA ILE A 94 -49.12 48.54 -22.85
C ILE A 94 -48.78 47.12 -23.30
N SER A 95 -49.24 46.69 -24.47
CA SER A 95 -48.90 45.39 -25.05
C SER A 95 -47.39 45.28 -25.36
N GLU A 96 -46.81 46.33 -25.96
CA GLU A 96 -45.37 46.43 -26.24
C GLU A 96 -44.54 46.43 -24.94
N LEU A 97 -45.01 47.09 -23.88
CA LEU A 97 -44.37 47.09 -22.56
C LEU A 97 -44.47 45.71 -21.88
N GLN A 98 -45.60 45.02 -22.01
CA GLN A 98 -45.77 43.65 -21.52
C GLN A 98 -44.88 42.66 -22.28
N GLU A 99 -44.78 42.77 -23.61
CA GLU A 99 -43.88 41.96 -24.43
C GLU A 99 -42.41 42.20 -24.05
N ARG A 100 -41.99 43.47 -23.91
CA ARG A 100 -40.65 43.82 -23.38
C ARG A 100 -40.40 43.24 -22.01
N SER A 101 -41.36 43.33 -21.09
CA SER A 101 -41.25 42.76 -19.73
C SER A 101 -41.08 41.24 -19.77
N GLN A 102 -41.83 40.54 -20.61
CA GLN A 102 -41.69 39.09 -20.80
C GLN A 102 -40.36 38.70 -21.45
N ASP A 103 -39.87 39.44 -22.43
CA ASP A 103 -38.54 39.20 -23.02
C ASP A 103 -37.41 39.43 -21.99
N ILE A 104 -37.48 40.50 -21.20
CA ILE A 104 -36.54 40.74 -20.09
C ILE A 104 -36.57 39.59 -19.07
N ASP A 105 -37.75 39.13 -18.67
CA ASP A 105 -37.88 38.00 -17.73
C ASP A 105 -37.36 36.67 -18.32
N ARG A 106 -37.60 36.40 -19.62
CA ARG A 106 -37.01 35.26 -20.33
C ARG A 106 -35.46 35.34 -20.34
N ARG A 107 -34.90 36.52 -20.62
CA ARG A 107 -33.45 36.79 -20.59
C ARG A 107 -32.85 36.66 -19.18
N LEU A 108 -33.60 37.06 -18.15
CA LEU A 108 -33.18 36.93 -16.75
C LEU A 108 -33.19 35.46 -16.30
N LYS A 109 -34.23 34.70 -16.66
CA LYS A 109 -34.34 33.26 -16.41
C LYS A 109 -33.23 32.45 -17.11
N SER A 110 -32.91 32.77 -18.37
CA SER A 110 -31.82 32.10 -19.09
C SER A 110 -30.45 32.40 -18.47
N ARG A 111 -30.17 33.66 -18.09
CA ARG A 111 -28.93 34.04 -17.39
C ARG A 111 -28.78 33.32 -16.05
N LYS A 112 -29.81 33.32 -15.18
CA LYS A 112 -29.78 32.60 -13.89
C LYS A 112 -29.56 31.09 -14.02
N LYS A 113 -29.99 30.47 -15.13
CA LYS A 113 -29.74 29.06 -15.41
C LYS A 113 -28.27 28.78 -15.76
N ILE A 114 -27.57 29.74 -16.38
CA ILE A 114 -26.16 29.65 -16.78
C ILE A 114 -25.22 30.04 -15.62
N GLU A 115 -25.65 30.97 -14.77
CA GLU A 115 -24.91 31.49 -13.61
C GLU A 115 -24.36 30.39 -12.69
N LYS A 116 -25.18 29.41 -12.29
CA LYS A 116 -24.75 28.32 -11.39
C LYS A 116 -23.68 27.40 -12.01
N PRO A 117 -23.86 26.83 -13.22
CA PRO A 117 -22.80 26.11 -13.91
C PRO A 117 -21.53 26.94 -14.12
N LEU A 118 -21.65 28.24 -14.41
CA LEU A 118 -20.50 29.12 -14.62
C LEU A 118 -19.72 29.35 -13.33
N SER A 119 -20.39 29.61 -12.20
CA SER A 119 -19.75 29.77 -10.87
C SER A 119 -18.97 28.50 -10.50
N SER A 120 -19.61 27.33 -10.58
CA SER A 120 -18.97 26.04 -10.31
C SER A 120 -17.78 25.76 -11.25
N LEU A 121 -17.89 26.10 -12.54
CA LEU A 121 -16.78 25.98 -13.49
C LEU A 121 -15.61 26.91 -13.15
N ILE A 122 -15.89 28.12 -12.66
CA ILE A 122 -14.89 29.10 -12.24
C ILE A 122 -14.21 28.64 -10.94
N GLU A 123 -14.97 28.19 -9.95
CA GLU A 123 -14.47 27.63 -8.68
C GLU A 123 -13.57 26.39 -8.92
N ASP A 124 -13.94 25.50 -9.85
CA ASP A 124 -13.13 24.33 -10.25
C ASP A 124 -11.83 24.67 -11.01
N LEU A 125 -11.75 25.86 -11.64
CA LEU A 125 -10.65 26.23 -12.52
C LEU A 125 -9.71 27.28 -11.91
N ILE A 126 -10.11 28.05 -10.90
CA ILE A 126 -9.23 29.04 -10.27
C ILE A 126 -8.08 28.34 -9.54
N ILE A 127 -6.84 28.75 -9.84
CA ILE A 127 -5.68 28.50 -8.98
C ILE A 127 -5.77 29.51 -7.83
N PRO A 128 -5.90 29.09 -6.56
CA PRO A 128 -5.96 30.03 -5.45
C PRO A 128 -4.65 30.84 -5.34
N PRO A 129 -4.69 32.18 -5.25
CA PRO A 129 -3.50 32.98 -4.99
C PRO A 129 -2.63 32.51 -3.80
N PRO A 130 -3.18 32.10 -2.63
CA PRO A 130 -2.36 31.57 -1.54
C PRO A 130 -1.64 30.26 -1.87
N LEU A 131 -2.19 29.43 -2.79
CA LEU A 131 -1.53 28.21 -3.26
C LEU A 131 -0.30 28.55 -4.11
N ALA A 132 -0.45 29.51 -5.02
CA ALA A 132 0.65 29.96 -5.87
C ALA A 132 1.78 30.60 -5.05
N THR A 133 1.48 31.53 -4.13
CA THR A 133 2.50 32.17 -3.27
C THR A 133 3.19 31.17 -2.34
N LEU A 134 2.46 30.19 -1.78
CA LEU A 134 3.08 29.14 -0.96
C LEU A 134 4.11 28.33 -1.75
N ILE A 135 3.82 27.98 -3.00
CA ILE A 135 4.74 27.22 -3.87
C ILE A 135 5.91 28.08 -4.34
N LEU A 136 5.67 29.35 -4.66
CA LEU A 136 6.68 30.27 -5.19
C LEU A 136 7.64 30.78 -4.10
N ASP A 137 7.12 31.20 -2.94
CA ASP A 137 7.88 31.98 -1.96
C ASP A 137 8.41 31.16 -0.78
N SER A 138 7.79 30.01 -0.46
CA SER A 138 8.20 29.17 0.68
C SER A 138 9.08 27.99 0.28
N ASP A 139 9.84 27.44 1.23
CA ASP A 139 10.53 26.15 1.09
C ASP A 139 9.59 24.96 1.35
N CYS A 140 9.94 23.79 0.83
CA CYS A 140 9.16 22.56 1.04
C CYS A 140 9.14 22.15 2.51
N GLY A 141 7.93 21.92 3.02
CA GLY A 141 7.69 21.47 4.40
C GLY A 141 6.27 20.92 4.56
N GLU A 142 5.79 20.80 5.79
CA GLU A 142 4.47 20.24 6.09
C GLU A 142 3.26 20.88 5.37
N PRO A 143 3.12 22.22 5.24
CA PRO A 143 1.98 22.81 4.54
C PRO A 143 1.95 22.48 3.03
N TRP A 144 3.07 22.02 2.46
CA TRP A 144 3.11 21.60 1.06
C TRP A 144 2.31 20.34 0.77
N ILE A 145 2.06 19.48 1.77
CA ILE A 145 1.35 18.22 1.58
C ILE A 145 -0.05 18.48 1.01
N LEU A 146 -0.81 19.39 1.63
CA LEU A 146 -2.15 19.80 1.16
C LEU A 146 -2.09 20.66 -0.11
N ALA A 147 -1.07 21.53 -0.23
CA ALA A 147 -0.88 22.39 -1.39
C ALA A 147 -0.66 21.58 -2.67
N VAL A 148 0.19 20.56 -2.59
CA VAL A 148 0.54 19.68 -3.71
C VAL A 148 -0.64 18.78 -4.11
N GLU A 149 -1.45 18.32 -3.14
CA GLU A 149 -2.70 17.59 -3.44
C GLU A 149 -3.71 18.48 -4.21
N GLN A 150 -3.86 19.75 -3.81
CA GLN A 150 -4.70 20.72 -4.52
C GLN A 150 -4.19 21.00 -5.93
N LEU A 151 -2.87 21.18 -6.09
CA LEU A 151 -2.24 21.36 -7.41
C LEU A 151 -2.43 20.14 -8.31
N GLU A 152 -2.25 18.92 -7.80
CA GLU A 152 -2.49 17.69 -8.59
C GLU A 152 -3.95 17.58 -9.04
N ARG A 153 -4.89 17.94 -8.17
CA ARG A 153 -6.33 17.98 -8.51
C ARG A 153 -6.62 18.96 -9.64
N LEU A 154 -6.06 20.18 -9.57
CA LEU A 154 -6.20 21.21 -10.62
C LEU A 154 -5.55 20.77 -11.94
N ILE A 155 -4.35 20.18 -11.91
CA ILE A 155 -3.72 19.61 -13.12
C ILE A 155 -4.63 18.53 -13.74
N GLY A 156 -5.30 17.71 -12.92
CA GLY A 156 -6.31 16.76 -13.36
C GLY A 156 -7.53 17.41 -14.03
N THR A 157 -8.12 18.46 -13.43
CA THR A 157 -9.28 19.16 -14.00
C THR A 157 -8.95 19.87 -15.31
N TYR A 158 -7.77 20.50 -15.42
CA TYR A 158 -7.33 21.13 -16.68
C TYR A 158 -7.13 20.09 -17.79
N LYS A 159 -6.43 18.97 -17.51
CA LYS A 159 -6.23 17.85 -18.46
C LYS A 159 -7.57 17.28 -18.95
N ALA A 160 -8.60 17.23 -18.11
CA ALA A 160 -9.94 16.80 -18.50
C ALA A 160 -10.73 17.86 -19.31
N ARG A 161 -10.44 19.16 -19.12
CA ARG A 161 -11.23 20.28 -19.67
C ARG A 161 -10.52 21.08 -20.77
N MET A 162 -9.56 20.47 -21.48
CA MET A 162 -8.74 21.09 -22.54
C MET A 162 -9.50 21.80 -23.68
N ARG A 163 -10.81 21.55 -23.85
CA ARG A 163 -11.68 22.27 -24.82
C ARG A 163 -12.01 23.71 -24.38
N VAL A 164 -11.85 24.05 -23.10
CA VAL A 164 -12.15 25.39 -22.57
C VAL A 164 -10.90 26.27 -22.66
N LYS A 165 -10.99 27.42 -23.35
CA LYS A 165 -9.84 28.34 -23.54
C LYS A 165 -9.17 28.73 -22.22
N ALA A 166 -9.95 29.13 -21.23
CA ALA A 166 -9.44 29.50 -19.90
C ALA A 166 -8.74 28.32 -19.19
N ALA A 167 -9.22 27.09 -19.34
CA ALA A 167 -8.56 25.91 -18.78
C ALA A 167 -7.22 25.63 -19.47
N LYS A 168 -7.08 25.93 -20.77
CA LYS A 168 -5.81 25.81 -21.49
C LYS A 168 -4.79 26.87 -21.04
N GLU A 169 -5.22 28.13 -20.92
CA GLU A 169 -4.36 29.22 -20.43
C GLU A 169 -3.89 28.97 -18.98
N LEU A 170 -4.78 28.49 -18.12
CA LEU A 170 -4.44 28.12 -16.73
C LEU A 170 -3.62 26.82 -16.64
N ALA A 171 -3.73 25.90 -17.60
CA ALA A 171 -2.87 24.72 -17.66
C ALA A 171 -1.39 25.09 -17.84
N GLU A 172 -1.07 26.10 -18.64
CA GLU A 172 0.30 26.59 -18.83
C GLU A 172 0.87 27.19 -17.53
N VAL A 173 0.05 27.93 -16.77
CA VAL A 173 0.42 28.45 -15.43
C VAL A 173 0.60 27.33 -14.41
N ALA A 174 -0.32 26.36 -14.38
CA ALA A 174 -0.24 25.20 -13.49
C ALA A 174 0.96 24.30 -13.80
N GLU A 175 1.36 24.20 -15.07
CA GLU A 175 2.57 23.50 -15.50
C GLU A 175 3.84 24.23 -15.03
N GLY A 176 3.87 25.56 -15.05
CA GLY A 176 4.93 26.35 -14.43
C GLY A 176 5.04 26.09 -12.91
N LEU A 177 3.91 26.09 -12.19
CA LEU A 177 3.87 25.75 -10.77
C LEU A 177 4.30 24.30 -10.50
N ARG A 178 3.92 23.34 -11.37
CA ARG A 178 4.36 21.93 -11.31
C ARG A 178 5.88 21.82 -11.40
N ILE A 179 6.51 22.53 -12.34
CA ILE A 179 7.97 22.52 -12.53
C ILE A 179 8.67 23.07 -11.27
N ILE A 180 8.23 24.24 -10.77
CA ILE A 180 8.82 24.86 -9.58
C ILE A 180 8.65 23.96 -8.34
N ALA A 181 7.45 23.40 -8.15
CA ALA A 181 7.18 22.47 -7.06
C ALA A 181 8.07 21.22 -7.14
N ALA A 182 8.21 20.63 -8.34
CA ALA A 182 9.07 19.47 -8.55
C ALA A 182 10.55 19.81 -8.27
N THR A 183 11.05 20.97 -8.69
CA THR A 183 12.42 21.43 -8.41
C THR A 183 12.68 21.62 -6.93
N LYS A 184 11.76 22.26 -6.18
CA LYS A 184 11.90 22.44 -4.73
C LYS A 184 11.80 21.12 -3.97
N CYS A 185 10.83 20.26 -4.29
CA CYS A 185 10.71 18.93 -3.68
C CYS A 185 11.94 18.06 -3.95
N ARG A 186 12.56 18.16 -5.14
CA ARG A 186 13.85 17.52 -5.44
C ARG A 186 14.94 18.00 -4.50
N GLY A 187 15.10 19.31 -4.33
CA GLY A 187 16.08 19.90 -3.42
C GLY A 187 15.89 19.40 -1.98
N PHE A 188 14.64 19.35 -1.51
CA PHE A 188 14.26 18.85 -0.20
C PHE A 188 14.65 17.38 0.01
N PHE A 189 14.22 16.46 -0.85
CA PHE A 189 14.56 15.03 -0.70
C PHE A 189 16.07 14.78 -0.83
N LEU A 190 16.77 15.47 -1.73
CA LEU A 190 18.23 15.36 -1.83
C LEU A 190 18.97 15.91 -0.60
N ALA A 191 18.40 16.91 0.10
CA ALA A 191 18.93 17.37 1.39
C ALA A 191 18.71 16.32 2.49
N LEU A 192 17.57 15.63 2.52
CA LEU A 192 17.29 14.54 3.47
C LEU A 192 18.19 13.31 3.27
N ILE A 193 18.60 13.00 2.03
CA ILE A 193 19.51 11.88 1.73
C ILE A 193 20.97 12.22 2.11
N ARG A 194 21.35 13.51 2.11
CA ARG A 194 22.74 13.96 2.29
C ARG A 194 23.43 13.40 3.56
N PRO A 195 22.83 13.38 4.76
CA PRO A 195 23.47 12.86 5.97
C PRO A 195 23.88 11.38 5.86
N MET A 196 23.05 10.55 5.20
CA MET A 196 23.28 9.10 5.01
C MET A 196 24.60 8.82 4.29
N ARG A 197 25.02 9.72 3.38
CA ARG A 197 26.25 9.59 2.60
C ARG A 197 27.51 9.98 3.37
N HIS A 198 27.41 10.97 4.27
CA HIS A 198 28.59 11.62 4.87
C HIS A 198 28.84 11.20 6.32
N SER A 199 27.83 10.71 7.04
CA SER A 199 27.99 10.31 8.45
C SER A 199 27.47 8.90 8.71
N MET A 200 28.39 8.04 9.14
CA MET A 200 28.12 6.67 9.60
C MET A 200 27.45 6.60 10.98
N SER A 201 27.38 7.70 11.74
CA SER A 201 26.63 7.77 13.00
C SER A 201 25.18 8.20 12.81
N THR A 202 24.76 8.45 11.56
CA THR A 202 23.37 8.78 11.21
C THR A 202 22.49 7.57 11.43
N ASN A 203 21.50 7.65 12.33
CA ASN A 203 20.49 6.61 12.43
C ASN A 203 19.53 6.68 11.22
N ILE A 204 19.81 5.84 10.22
CA ILE A 204 19.04 5.75 8.98
C ILE A 204 17.55 5.41 9.23
N GLN A 205 17.26 4.52 10.18
CA GLN A 205 15.89 4.09 10.52
C GLN A 205 15.05 5.24 11.08
N VAL A 206 15.65 6.13 11.89
CA VAL A 206 14.95 7.32 12.41
C VAL A 206 14.62 8.29 11.27
N ILE A 207 15.55 8.52 10.34
CA ILE A 207 15.30 9.37 9.16
C ILE A 207 14.19 8.79 8.28
N GLN A 208 14.24 7.49 8.00
CA GLN A 208 13.21 6.77 7.23
C GLN A 208 11.82 6.89 7.87
N THR A 209 11.70 6.47 9.13
CA THR A 209 10.41 6.35 9.83
C THR A 209 9.82 7.71 10.23
N SER A 210 10.64 8.63 10.74
CA SER A 210 10.16 9.89 11.33
C SER A 210 10.10 11.05 10.34
N VAL A 211 10.89 10.99 9.25
CA VAL A 211 10.97 12.09 8.26
C VAL A 211 10.46 11.66 6.90
N PHE A 212 11.02 10.64 6.25
CA PHE A 212 10.62 10.28 4.89
C PHE A 212 9.15 9.88 4.80
N LEU A 213 8.67 8.97 5.66
CA LEU A 213 7.27 8.52 5.61
C LEU A 213 6.26 9.68 5.77
N LYS A 214 6.55 10.69 6.59
CA LYS A 214 5.71 11.90 6.74
C LYS A 214 5.52 12.64 5.41
N TYR A 215 6.55 12.67 4.57
CA TYR A 215 6.55 13.37 3.28
C TYR A 215 6.25 12.47 2.07
N LYS A 216 5.82 11.21 2.29
CA LYS A 216 5.41 10.29 1.21
C LYS A 216 4.45 10.94 0.19
N PRO A 217 3.40 11.72 0.56
CA PRO A 217 2.51 12.35 -0.43
C PRO A 217 3.23 13.27 -1.43
N LEU A 218 4.28 13.98 -0.99
CA LEU A 218 5.10 14.81 -1.87
C LEU A 218 5.89 13.96 -2.88
N PHE A 219 6.35 12.77 -2.47
CA PHE A 219 7.01 11.84 -3.37
C PHE A 219 6.03 11.18 -4.35
N THR A 220 4.82 10.82 -3.91
CA THR A 220 3.76 10.30 -4.79
C THR A 220 3.34 11.31 -5.86
N PHE A 221 3.28 12.60 -5.53
CA PHE A 221 3.12 13.66 -6.53
C PHE A 221 4.27 13.68 -7.55
N LEU A 222 5.53 13.56 -7.11
CA LEU A 222 6.67 13.47 -8.03
C LEU A 222 6.58 12.24 -8.94
N GLN A 223 6.19 11.07 -8.42
CA GLN A 223 5.99 9.86 -9.25
C GLN A 223 4.98 10.09 -10.37
N ARG A 224 3.87 10.78 -10.09
CA ARG A 224 2.77 11.01 -11.05
C ARG A 224 3.02 12.18 -12.01
N GLN A 225 3.58 13.28 -11.52
CA GLN A 225 3.69 14.55 -12.25
C GLN A 225 5.12 14.89 -12.70
N ALA A 226 6.16 14.22 -12.19
CA ALA A 226 7.56 14.46 -12.55
C ALA A 226 8.42 13.16 -12.41
N PRO A 227 8.10 12.09 -13.16
CA PRO A 227 8.66 10.74 -12.93
C PRO A 227 10.19 10.68 -13.04
N GLU A 228 10.82 11.50 -13.90
CA GLU A 228 12.28 11.60 -14.01
C GLU A 228 12.93 12.04 -12.69
N VAL A 229 12.34 13.03 -12.03
CA VAL A 229 12.79 13.55 -10.72
C VAL A 229 12.58 12.50 -9.62
N ALA A 230 11.45 11.79 -9.63
CA ALA A 230 11.21 10.69 -8.69
C ALA A 230 12.24 9.56 -8.84
N GLN A 231 12.54 9.16 -10.09
CA GLN A 231 13.58 8.16 -10.37
C GLN A 231 14.98 8.63 -9.96
N GLU A 232 15.31 9.91 -10.13
CA GLU A 232 16.59 10.47 -9.68
C GLU A 232 16.73 10.40 -8.15
N ILE A 233 15.68 10.79 -7.41
CA ILE A 233 15.65 10.70 -5.94
C ILE A 233 15.79 9.24 -5.50
N GLN A 234 15.04 8.32 -6.10
CA GLN A 234 15.10 6.89 -5.80
C GLN A 234 16.50 6.30 -6.06
N LYS A 235 17.12 6.59 -7.22
CA LYS A 235 18.49 6.15 -7.55
C LYS A 235 19.52 6.73 -6.58
N THR A 236 19.37 8.01 -6.23
CA THR A 236 20.27 8.71 -5.29
C THR A 236 20.14 8.14 -3.87
N TYR A 237 18.92 7.80 -3.45
CA TYR A 237 18.63 7.11 -2.20
C TYR A 237 19.30 5.72 -2.19
N ILE A 238 19.01 4.87 -3.18
CA ILE A 238 19.57 3.51 -3.31
C ILE A 238 21.10 3.55 -3.24
N SER A 239 21.74 4.44 -4.02
CA SER A 239 23.19 4.58 -4.01
C SER A 239 23.74 5.02 -2.65
N SER A 240 23.05 5.92 -1.94
CA SER A 240 23.51 6.42 -0.64
C SER A 240 23.29 5.39 0.48
N ALA A 241 22.15 4.70 0.48
CA ALA A 241 21.85 3.59 1.38
C ALA A 241 22.82 2.42 1.19
N ARG A 242 23.11 2.05 -0.08
CA ARG A 242 24.15 1.05 -0.42
C ARG A 242 25.48 1.40 0.22
N THR A 243 25.99 2.62 -0.02
CA THR A 243 27.29 3.07 0.51
C THR A 243 27.29 3.09 2.05
N TYR A 244 26.18 3.49 2.68
CA TYR A 244 26.01 3.46 4.14
C TYR A 244 26.11 2.03 4.68
N TYR A 245 25.26 1.11 4.22
CA TYR A 245 25.27 -0.27 4.72
C TYR A 245 26.57 -0.99 4.37
N GLU A 246 27.08 -0.88 3.14
CA GLU A 246 28.34 -1.50 2.74
C GLU A 246 29.50 -1.07 3.65
N THR A 247 29.62 0.24 3.94
CA THR A 247 30.70 0.75 4.79
C THR A 247 30.54 0.30 6.25
N GLY A 248 29.31 0.31 6.77
CA GLY A 248 28.98 -0.13 8.12
C GLY A 248 29.26 -1.62 8.33
N PHE A 249 28.70 -2.48 7.48
CA PHE A 249 28.90 -3.93 7.55
C PHE A 249 30.36 -4.32 7.27
N ARG A 250 31.05 -3.71 6.30
CA ARG A 250 32.49 -3.96 6.07
C ARG A 250 33.33 -3.66 7.31
N ARG A 251 33.03 -2.60 8.06
CA ARG A 251 33.71 -2.29 9.33
C ARG A 251 33.34 -3.30 10.41
N TYR A 252 32.06 -3.60 10.58
CA TYR A 252 31.55 -4.51 11.60
C TYR A 252 32.05 -5.95 11.43
N ILE A 253 31.95 -6.51 10.22
CA ILE A 253 32.48 -7.83 9.86
C ILE A 253 34.00 -7.91 10.08
N ARG A 254 34.74 -6.81 9.83
CA ARG A 254 36.17 -6.75 10.15
C ARG A 254 36.44 -6.83 11.65
N SER A 255 35.67 -6.13 12.48
CA SER A 255 35.74 -6.25 13.95
C SER A 255 35.44 -7.68 14.42
N LEU A 256 34.37 -8.32 13.91
CA LEU A 256 34.06 -9.72 14.23
C LEU A 256 35.18 -10.67 13.78
N GLY A 257 35.81 -10.42 12.63
CA GLY A 257 36.99 -11.15 12.15
C GLY A 257 38.21 -11.03 13.08
N TRP A 258 38.42 -9.88 13.72
CA TRP A 258 39.47 -9.71 14.72
C TRP A 258 39.18 -10.46 16.03
N ILE A 259 37.92 -10.54 16.46
CA ILE A 259 37.52 -11.33 17.63
C ILE A 259 37.69 -12.83 17.31
N LYS A 260 37.19 -13.28 16.14
CA LYS A 260 37.36 -14.66 15.65
C LYS A 260 38.82 -15.12 15.67
N ALA A 261 39.76 -14.27 15.24
CA ALA A 261 41.18 -14.60 15.22
C ALA A 261 41.80 -14.90 16.61
N ARG A 262 41.09 -14.59 17.71
CA ARG A 262 41.51 -14.87 19.10
C ARG A 262 40.92 -16.16 19.65
N THR A 263 39.85 -16.67 19.03
CA THR A 263 39.13 -17.88 19.40
C THR A 263 39.40 -18.98 18.38
N VAL A 264 40.59 -19.58 18.46
CA VAL A 264 40.96 -20.71 17.60
C VAL A 264 40.45 -22.02 18.20
N GLU A 265 39.17 -22.29 17.97
CA GLU A 265 38.59 -23.61 18.23
C GLU A 265 38.98 -24.56 17.09
N LYS A 266 39.65 -25.66 17.42
CA LYS A 266 39.98 -26.72 16.46
C LYS A 266 38.85 -27.73 16.42
N SER A 267 38.52 -28.18 15.21
CA SER A 267 37.63 -29.33 15.03
C SER A 267 38.39 -30.59 15.42
N GLU A 268 37.99 -31.21 16.53
CA GLU A 268 38.64 -32.39 17.08
C GLU A 268 37.66 -33.55 17.14
N TYR A 269 38.10 -34.72 16.69
CA TYR A 269 37.28 -35.93 16.75
C TYR A 269 37.04 -36.33 18.20
N ILE A 270 35.92 -37.03 18.40
CA ILE A 270 35.50 -37.56 19.71
C ILE A 270 36.62 -38.40 20.38
N THR A 271 37.43 -39.08 19.57
CA THR A 271 38.57 -39.91 19.99
C THR A 271 39.85 -39.14 20.32
N THR A 272 40.01 -37.88 19.85
CA THR A 272 41.28 -37.14 19.92
C THR A 272 41.24 -35.86 20.75
N GLY A 273 40.06 -35.31 21.05
CA GLY A 273 39.95 -33.94 21.53
C GLY A 273 40.59 -33.58 22.87
N GLY A 274 40.56 -32.28 23.19
CA GLY A 274 41.03 -31.67 24.44
C GLY A 274 40.03 -31.72 25.60
N ASP A 275 40.12 -30.72 26.49
CA ASP A 275 39.33 -30.66 27.74
C ASP A 275 37.81 -30.73 27.51
N LEU A 276 37.11 -31.25 28.52
CA LEU A 276 35.66 -31.36 28.51
C LEU A 276 35.04 -30.02 28.88
N ASP A 277 34.25 -29.43 27.98
CA ASP A 277 33.49 -28.21 28.26
C ASP A 277 32.62 -28.39 29.53
N THR A 278 32.63 -27.39 30.41
CA THR A 278 31.77 -27.39 31.59
C THR A 278 30.29 -27.24 31.18
N PRO A 279 29.34 -27.83 31.93
CA PRO A 279 27.92 -27.76 31.58
C PRO A 279 27.36 -26.32 31.52
N GLU A 280 27.92 -25.41 32.32
CA GLU A 280 27.57 -23.98 32.29
C GLU A 280 28.05 -23.30 31.00
N SER A 281 29.30 -23.57 30.57
CA SER A 281 29.84 -23.10 29.29
C SER A 281 28.98 -23.58 28.12
N LEU A 282 28.65 -24.88 28.10
CA LEU A 282 27.76 -25.47 27.08
C LEU A 282 26.38 -24.80 27.06
N SER A 283 25.74 -24.57 28.21
CA SER A 283 24.42 -23.91 28.27
C SER A 283 24.46 -22.48 27.71
N GLY A 284 25.53 -21.72 27.98
CA GLY A 284 25.71 -20.38 27.42
C GLY A 284 25.89 -20.40 25.89
N ARG A 285 26.72 -21.32 25.38
CA ARG A 285 26.95 -21.51 23.94
C ARG A 285 25.68 -21.91 23.19
N LEU A 286 24.98 -22.94 23.69
CA LEU A 286 23.73 -23.43 23.09
C LEU A 286 22.61 -22.37 23.10
N GLY A 287 22.63 -21.43 24.05
CA GLY A 287 21.75 -20.26 24.06
C GLY A 287 21.83 -19.42 22.78
N SER A 288 22.97 -19.43 22.08
CA SER A 288 23.17 -18.69 20.81
C SER A 288 22.24 -19.15 19.68
N ALA A 289 21.65 -20.36 19.78
CA ALA A 289 20.71 -20.90 18.80
C ALA A 289 19.35 -20.18 18.75
N ARG A 290 18.95 -19.47 19.82
CA ARG A 290 17.60 -18.88 19.98
C ARG A 290 17.64 -17.36 19.79
N LEU A 291 16.62 -16.74 19.20
CA LEU A 291 16.59 -15.27 19.04
C LEU A 291 16.72 -14.53 20.39
N ASP A 292 16.08 -15.03 21.46
CA ASP A 292 16.17 -14.50 22.84
C ASP A 292 17.45 -14.91 23.61
N GLY A 293 18.46 -15.43 22.92
CA GLY A 293 19.76 -15.82 23.48
C GLY A 293 20.69 -14.63 23.82
N PRO A 294 22.01 -14.87 23.96
CA PRO A 294 23.01 -13.84 24.26
C PRO A 294 22.93 -12.60 23.35
N GLY A 295 23.35 -11.45 23.88
CA GLY A 295 23.35 -10.18 23.13
C GLY A 295 24.30 -10.19 21.92
N VAL A 296 24.11 -9.21 21.03
CA VAL A 296 24.97 -9.00 19.87
C VAL A 296 26.34 -8.46 20.31
N THR A 297 27.42 -9.09 19.83
CA THR A 297 28.81 -8.62 20.00
C THR A 297 28.99 -7.25 19.34
N LEU A 298 29.31 -6.22 20.12
CA LEU A 298 29.40 -4.84 19.64
C LEU A 298 30.76 -4.53 19.02
N ALA A 299 30.79 -3.69 17.97
CA ALA A 299 31.99 -3.43 17.18
C ALA A 299 33.22 -2.94 17.99
N TYR A 300 32.99 -2.20 19.09
CA TYR A 300 34.05 -1.70 19.98
C TYR A 300 34.66 -2.78 20.88
N MET A 301 33.96 -3.92 21.09
CA MET A 301 34.49 -5.03 21.89
C MET A 301 35.69 -5.69 21.19
N ALA A 302 35.87 -5.45 19.89
CA ALA A 302 37.08 -5.82 19.16
C ALA A 302 38.30 -4.96 19.52
N ASP A 303 38.15 -3.80 20.17
CA ASP A 303 39.29 -2.96 20.57
C ASP A 303 39.95 -3.49 21.86
N ASP A 304 39.19 -4.12 22.76
CA ASP A 304 39.75 -4.91 23.87
C ASP A 304 40.37 -6.20 23.32
N LYS A 305 41.65 -6.43 23.61
CA LYS A 305 42.41 -7.62 23.18
C LYS A 305 42.13 -8.86 24.04
N ALA A 306 41.62 -8.69 25.26
CA ALA A 306 41.25 -9.78 26.15
C ALA A 306 39.91 -10.42 25.76
N HIS A 307 38.99 -9.64 25.19
CA HIS A 307 37.69 -10.09 24.74
C HIS A 307 37.77 -11.17 23.64
N LYS A 308 37.06 -12.28 23.90
CA LYS A 308 36.91 -13.47 23.05
C LYS A 308 35.44 -13.90 23.07
N GLU A 309 34.94 -14.33 21.93
CA GLU A 309 33.60 -14.89 21.77
C GLU A 309 33.69 -16.20 20.96
N PRO A 310 32.80 -17.19 21.20
CA PRO A 310 32.72 -18.41 20.40
C PRO A 310 32.15 -18.11 19.00
N MET A 311 32.45 -18.98 18.03
CA MET A 311 32.07 -18.74 16.63
C MET A 311 30.55 -18.68 16.41
N GLU A 312 29.76 -19.42 17.19
CA GLU A 312 28.30 -19.34 17.18
C GLU A 312 27.78 -17.94 17.54
N ALA A 313 28.38 -17.29 18.53
CA ALA A 313 28.01 -15.93 18.96
C ALA A 313 28.42 -14.88 17.91
N LEU A 314 29.52 -15.11 17.18
CA LEU A 314 29.93 -14.25 16.06
C LEU A 314 28.98 -14.40 14.85
N LEU A 315 28.56 -15.63 14.51
CA LEU A 315 27.54 -15.84 13.47
C LEU A 315 26.22 -15.16 13.86
N ARG A 316 25.76 -15.38 15.10
CA ARG A 316 24.58 -14.75 15.69
C ARG A 316 24.63 -13.24 15.56
N SER A 317 25.74 -12.64 15.96
CA SER A 317 25.93 -11.19 15.93
C SER A 317 25.95 -10.64 14.50
N ALA A 318 26.45 -11.40 13.51
CA ALA A 318 26.36 -11.03 12.10
C ALA A 318 24.92 -11.17 11.55
N LEU A 319 24.23 -12.29 11.83
CA LEU A 319 22.90 -12.57 11.29
C LEU A 319 21.79 -11.70 11.89
N LEU A 320 21.82 -11.41 13.19
CA LEU A 320 20.81 -10.52 13.82
C LEU A 320 20.93 -9.08 13.31
N VAL A 321 22.16 -8.53 13.28
CA VAL A 321 22.40 -7.18 12.74
C VAL A 321 22.05 -7.11 11.26
N LEU A 322 22.35 -8.15 10.49
CA LEU A 322 21.91 -8.25 9.09
C LEU A 322 20.38 -8.23 9.01
N MET A 323 19.70 -9.13 9.73
CA MET A 323 18.25 -9.28 9.72
C MET A 323 17.54 -7.95 10.03
N ASP A 324 17.84 -7.31 11.15
CA ASP A 324 17.12 -6.10 11.58
C ASP A 324 17.31 -4.93 10.60
N ASN A 325 18.52 -4.73 10.07
CA ASN A 325 18.78 -3.68 9.09
C ASN A 325 18.16 -3.99 7.73
N ALA A 326 18.31 -5.23 7.25
CA ALA A 326 17.78 -5.69 5.97
C ALA A 326 16.25 -5.65 5.91
N THR A 327 15.56 -6.12 6.95
CA THR A 327 14.09 -6.13 7.00
C THR A 327 13.52 -4.74 7.18
N ALA A 328 14.17 -3.88 7.97
CA ALA A 328 13.77 -2.47 8.09
C ALA A 328 13.90 -1.72 6.75
N GLU A 329 15.01 -1.91 6.03
CA GLU A 329 15.18 -1.33 4.71
C GLU A 329 14.14 -1.86 3.71
N TYR A 330 13.84 -3.16 3.73
CA TYR A 330 12.83 -3.74 2.83
C TYR A 330 11.45 -3.16 3.08
N ALA A 331 11.05 -3.04 4.35
CA ALA A 331 9.80 -2.40 4.75
C ALA A 331 9.76 -0.92 4.35
N PHE A 332 10.87 -0.19 4.46
CA PHE A 332 10.96 1.20 4.00
C PHE A 332 10.84 1.31 2.48
N VAL A 333 11.65 0.56 1.73
CA VAL A 333 11.68 0.60 0.26
C VAL A 333 10.31 0.28 -0.33
N THR A 334 9.67 -0.79 0.16
CA THR A 334 8.33 -1.20 -0.29
C THR A 334 7.25 -0.19 0.12
N SER A 335 7.28 0.37 1.33
CA SER A 335 6.24 1.31 1.78
C SER A 335 6.35 2.71 1.16
N PHE A 336 7.57 3.20 0.90
CA PHE A 336 7.83 4.56 0.42
C PHE A 336 7.90 4.67 -1.12
N PHE A 337 8.55 3.72 -1.81
CA PHE A 337 8.72 3.80 -3.27
C PHE A 337 7.59 3.11 -4.06
N SER A 338 6.68 2.38 -3.41
CA SER A 338 5.50 1.84 -4.07
C SER A 338 4.63 2.92 -4.72
N THR A 339 4.11 2.61 -5.91
CA THR A 339 3.29 3.52 -6.72
C THR A 339 1.84 3.40 -6.27
N GLU A 340 1.46 4.25 -5.32
CA GLU A 340 0.07 4.32 -4.87
C GLU A 340 -0.82 4.84 -6.01
N GLN A 341 -1.64 3.96 -6.61
CA GLN A 341 -2.67 4.39 -7.55
C GLN A 341 -3.56 5.44 -6.87
N PRO A 342 -4.04 6.48 -7.59
CA PRO A 342 -5.03 7.38 -7.02
C PRO A 342 -6.21 6.55 -6.52
N PRO A 343 -6.79 6.85 -5.34
CA PRO A 343 -8.08 6.28 -5.00
C PRO A 343 -9.03 6.58 -6.16
N LEU A 344 -9.59 5.53 -6.75
CA LEU A 344 -10.67 5.68 -7.73
C LEU A 344 -11.70 6.61 -7.09
N PRO A 345 -12.10 7.72 -7.73
CA PRO A 345 -12.98 8.68 -7.11
C PRO A 345 -14.22 7.95 -6.62
N ALA A 346 -14.42 7.97 -5.30
CA ALA A 346 -15.58 7.37 -4.65
C ALA A 346 -16.81 7.93 -5.37
N GLU A 347 -17.63 7.00 -5.89
CA GLU A 347 -18.71 7.20 -6.86
C GLU A 347 -18.91 8.65 -7.27
N ALA A 348 -18.43 9.01 -8.47
CA ALA A 348 -18.80 10.26 -9.10
C ALA A 348 -20.33 10.28 -9.24
N ALA A 349 -20.99 10.86 -8.23
CA ALA A 349 -22.43 11.00 -8.15
C ALA A 349 -22.86 11.65 -9.46
N ILE A 350 -23.65 10.91 -10.24
CA ILE A 350 -23.91 11.22 -11.65
C ILE A 350 -24.54 12.60 -11.72
N SER A 351 -23.70 13.61 -11.99
CA SER A 351 -24.16 14.97 -12.15
C SER A 351 -25.06 14.99 -13.39
N PRO A 352 -26.33 15.42 -13.29
CA PRO A 352 -27.35 15.17 -14.31
C PRO A 352 -27.18 15.98 -15.60
N THR A 353 -25.97 16.51 -15.85
CA THR A 353 -25.62 17.44 -16.93
C THR A 353 -25.13 16.73 -18.20
N SER A 354 -24.77 15.45 -18.15
CA SER A 354 -24.22 14.71 -19.30
C SER A 354 -25.24 14.29 -20.38
N LEU A 355 -26.53 14.58 -20.21
CA LEU A 355 -27.60 14.18 -21.13
C LEU A 355 -28.03 15.25 -22.16
N LEU A 356 -27.29 16.36 -22.28
CA LEU A 356 -27.61 17.45 -23.22
C LEU A 356 -26.43 17.79 -24.14
N SER A 357 -26.06 16.83 -24.98
CA SER A 357 -25.25 17.06 -26.18
C SER A 357 -26.06 16.62 -27.40
N PRO A 358 -26.57 17.53 -28.24
CA PRO A 358 -27.16 17.15 -29.51
C PRO A 358 -26.03 16.78 -30.49
N THR A 359 -26.01 15.53 -30.93
CA THR A 359 -25.17 15.09 -32.06
C THR A 359 -26.06 14.48 -33.12
N ASP A 360 -25.93 15.00 -34.34
CA ASP A 360 -26.70 14.59 -35.52
C ASP A 360 -26.64 13.09 -35.78
N GLY A 361 -27.73 12.57 -36.34
CA GLY A 361 -27.91 11.15 -36.53
C GLY A 361 -27.12 10.56 -37.69
N THR A 362 -26.62 9.35 -37.49
CA THR A 362 -26.52 8.34 -38.54
C THR A 362 -27.11 7.04 -38.00
N PHE A 363 -28.22 6.63 -38.58
CA PHE A 363 -28.84 5.32 -38.37
C PHE A 363 -28.01 4.28 -39.11
N ASP A 364 -27.56 3.21 -38.45
CA ASP A 364 -27.30 1.95 -39.16
C ASP A 364 -27.57 0.75 -38.24
N ASP A 365 -28.31 -0.21 -38.78
CA ASP A 365 -28.71 -1.43 -38.10
C ASP A 365 -27.56 -2.43 -38.07
N ARG A 366 -27.52 -3.31 -37.05
CA ARG A 366 -27.37 -4.76 -37.34
C ARG A 366 -27.63 -5.73 -36.18
N VAL A 367 -28.50 -6.68 -36.50
CA VAL A 367 -28.66 -8.04 -35.94
C VAL A 367 -29.25 -8.18 -34.53
N SER A 368 -30.55 -8.40 -34.51
CA SER A 368 -31.31 -9.01 -33.43
C SER A 368 -30.86 -10.46 -33.15
N LEU A 369 -30.92 -10.86 -31.87
CA LEU A 369 -31.19 -12.25 -31.48
C LEU A 369 -32.21 -12.22 -30.35
N ALA A 370 -33.42 -12.72 -30.63
CA ALA A 370 -34.54 -12.72 -29.71
C ALA A 370 -34.71 -14.09 -29.04
N GLY A 371 -35.18 -14.10 -27.79
CA GLY A 371 -35.77 -15.26 -27.15
C GLY A 371 -35.12 -15.72 -25.84
N SER A 372 -35.60 -15.18 -24.71
CA SER A 372 -36.13 -16.01 -23.59
C SER A 372 -36.70 -15.12 -22.49
N GLU A 373 -38.02 -15.19 -22.27
CA GLU A 373 -38.64 -14.69 -21.05
C GLU A 373 -38.74 -15.81 -20.02
N ARG A 374 -38.00 -15.71 -18.90
CA ARG A 374 -38.48 -16.13 -17.57
C ARG A 374 -37.50 -15.85 -16.42
N GLY A 375 -38.00 -15.19 -15.38
CA GLY A 375 -37.66 -15.53 -13.99
C GLY A 375 -36.47 -14.81 -13.33
N GLY A 376 -36.79 -13.75 -12.58
CA GLY A 376 -36.18 -13.41 -11.28
C GLY A 376 -34.65 -13.30 -11.18
N ILE A 377 -34.13 -12.07 -11.18
CA ILE A 377 -32.74 -11.78 -10.82
C ILE A 377 -32.70 -10.69 -9.75
N THR A 378 -32.20 -11.05 -8.56
CA THR A 378 -31.77 -10.11 -7.52
C THR A 378 -30.56 -9.30 -7.99
N PRO A 379 -30.36 -8.04 -7.56
CA PRO A 379 -29.22 -7.26 -8.01
C PRO A 379 -27.89 -7.86 -7.51
N ARG A 380 -27.18 -8.57 -8.39
CA ARG A 380 -25.80 -8.98 -8.15
C ARG A 380 -24.88 -7.78 -8.46
N PRO A 381 -23.94 -7.40 -7.57
CA PRO A 381 -23.01 -6.32 -7.87
C PRO A 381 -22.16 -6.67 -9.11
N PRO A 382 -21.74 -5.68 -9.91
CA PRO A 382 -21.02 -5.92 -11.15
C PRO A 382 -19.71 -6.69 -10.86
N GLY A 383 -19.63 -7.90 -11.40
CA GLY A 383 -18.48 -8.78 -11.20
C GLY A 383 -17.22 -8.16 -11.80
N ARG A 384 -16.21 -7.91 -10.95
CA ARG A 384 -14.88 -7.47 -11.37
C ARG A 384 -14.36 -8.47 -12.41
N SER A 385 -14.14 -8.02 -13.65
CA SER A 385 -13.70 -8.88 -14.75
C SER A 385 -12.44 -9.66 -14.37
N ILE A 386 -12.42 -10.97 -14.65
CA ILE A 386 -11.26 -11.84 -14.39
C ILE A 386 -10.02 -11.31 -15.11
N ALA A 387 -10.17 -10.74 -16.31
CA ALA A 387 -9.08 -10.09 -17.04
C ALA A 387 -8.54 -8.84 -16.31
N GLY A 388 -9.43 -8.05 -15.70
CA GLY A 388 -9.05 -6.89 -14.87
C GLY A 388 -8.34 -7.30 -13.58
N ALA A 389 -8.77 -8.39 -12.95
CA ALA A 389 -8.09 -8.96 -11.78
C ALA A 389 -6.68 -9.46 -12.15
N MET A 390 -6.52 -10.22 -13.23
CA MET A 390 -5.21 -10.69 -13.70
C MET A 390 -4.28 -9.53 -14.08
N ALA A 391 -4.78 -8.49 -14.76
CA ALA A 391 -3.99 -7.31 -15.09
C ALA A 391 -3.48 -6.59 -13.82
N SER A 392 -4.34 -6.39 -12.82
CA SER A 392 -3.93 -5.78 -11.54
C SER A 392 -2.90 -6.63 -10.76
N ALA A 393 -3.04 -7.96 -10.79
CA ALA A 393 -2.09 -8.87 -10.15
C ALA A 393 -0.72 -8.87 -10.84
N GLN A 394 -0.68 -8.73 -12.18
CA GLN A 394 0.57 -8.65 -12.93
C GLN A 394 1.32 -7.34 -12.65
N VAL A 395 0.61 -6.20 -12.58
CA VAL A 395 1.22 -4.90 -12.22
C VAL A 395 1.80 -4.94 -10.80
N ALA A 396 1.05 -5.45 -9.82
CA ALA A 396 1.53 -5.60 -8.45
C ALA A 396 2.75 -6.53 -8.34
N LYS A 397 2.84 -7.57 -9.18
CA LYS A 397 3.99 -8.47 -9.25
C LYS A 397 5.23 -7.79 -9.85
N GLU A 398 5.06 -7.00 -10.91
CA GLU A 398 6.13 -6.24 -11.54
C GLU A 398 6.67 -5.14 -10.61
N GLU A 399 5.78 -4.45 -9.91
CA GLU A 399 6.14 -3.47 -8.87
C GLU A 399 6.93 -4.13 -7.73
N ARG A 400 6.46 -5.26 -7.19
CA ARG A 400 7.19 -6.01 -6.16
C ARG A 400 8.58 -6.45 -6.64
N ALA A 401 8.70 -6.93 -7.88
CA ALA A 401 9.98 -7.29 -8.47
C ALA A 401 10.93 -6.08 -8.63
N SER A 402 10.40 -4.89 -8.92
CA SER A 402 11.15 -3.63 -8.96
C SER A 402 11.67 -3.25 -7.57
N MET A 403 10.84 -3.37 -6.52
CA MET A 403 11.26 -3.12 -5.14
C MET A 403 12.31 -4.13 -4.65
N ASP A 404 12.14 -5.42 -4.98
CA ASP A 404 13.13 -6.47 -4.70
C ASP A 404 14.47 -6.17 -5.38
N ALA A 405 14.46 -5.66 -6.62
CA ALA A 405 15.66 -5.26 -7.35
C ALA A 405 16.32 -3.99 -6.79
N ALA A 406 15.52 -3.03 -6.30
CA ALA A 406 16.02 -1.84 -5.60
C ALA A 406 16.69 -2.23 -4.27
N TRP A 407 16.07 -3.11 -3.48
CA TRP A 407 16.64 -3.61 -2.23
C TRP A 407 17.94 -4.39 -2.45
N LYS A 408 18.00 -5.25 -3.48
CA LYS A 408 19.24 -5.97 -3.86
C LYS A 408 20.38 -5.01 -4.21
N GLN A 409 20.10 -3.94 -4.96
CA GLN A 409 21.11 -2.91 -5.26
C GLN A 409 21.69 -2.24 -4.00
N ILE A 410 20.92 -2.18 -2.90
CA ILE A 410 21.37 -1.69 -1.58
C ILE A 410 22.17 -2.78 -0.84
N PHE A 411 21.65 -4.00 -0.76
CA PHE A 411 22.15 -5.03 0.15
C PHE A 411 23.12 -6.05 -0.45
N ASP A 412 23.18 -6.29 -1.75
CA ASP A 412 24.04 -7.32 -2.36
C ASP A 412 25.53 -7.23 -1.89
N PRO A 413 26.18 -6.04 -1.83
CA PRO A 413 27.55 -5.93 -1.31
C PRO A 413 27.66 -6.36 0.17
N THR A 414 26.66 -6.01 0.96
CA THR A 414 26.57 -6.39 2.39
C THR A 414 26.38 -7.90 2.54
N LEU A 415 25.54 -8.51 1.70
CA LEU A 415 25.33 -9.96 1.66
C LEU A 415 26.63 -10.68 1.28
N ASP A 416 27.42 -10.15 0.35
CA ASP A 416 28.73 -10.72 -0.04
C ASP A 416 29.76 -10.66 1.11
N TYR A 417 29.84 -9.55 1.87
CA TYR A 417 30.68 -9.49 3.07
C TYR A 417 30.24 -10.51 4.14
N CYS A 418 28.92 -10.63 4.39
CA CYS A 418 28.37 -11.61 5.31
C CYS A 418 28.65 -13.05 4.85
N GLN A 419 28.37 -13.40 3.59
CA GLN A 419 28.65 -14.72 3.01
C GLN A 419 30.14 -15.07 3.09
N THR A 420 31.02 -14.11 2.82
CA THR A 420 32.47 -14.29 2.94
C THR A 420 32.87 -14.58 4.39
N PHE A 421 32.33 -13.81 5.35
CA PHE A 421 32.57 -14.03 6.78
C PHE A 421 32.09 -15.40 7.25
N VAL A 422 30.86 -15.79 6.89
CA VAL A 422 30.28 -17.12 7.19
C VAL A 422 31.16 -18.24 6.62
N ARG A 423 31.63 -18.13 5.38
CA ARG A 423 32.58 -19.11 4.83
C ARG A 423 33.86 -19.21 5.64
N THR A 424 34.39 -18.10 6.16
CA THR A 424 35.53 -18.21 7.09
C THR A 424 35.16 -18.92 8.38
N LEU A 425 33.94 -18.78 8.90
CA LEU A 425 33.50 -19.52 10.10
C LEU A 425 33.35 -21.02 9.82
N LEU A 426 33.05 -21.40 8.57
CA LEU A 426 32.85 -22.79 8.15
C LEU A 426 34.13 -23.49 7.66
N ASP A 427 35.23 -22.77 7.49
CA ASP A 427 36.54 -23.30 7.08
C ASP A 427 37.67 -22.87 8.05
N PRO A 428 38.29 -23.80 8.80
CA PRO A 428 38.05 -25.25 8.83
C PRO A 428 36.69 -25.62 9.42
N VAL A 429 36.17 -26.80 9.05
CA VAL A 429 34.84 -27.28 9.46
C VAL A 429 34.66 -27.24 10.99
N PRO A 430 33.72 -26.46 11.53
CA PRO A 430 33.46 -26.37 12.97
C PRO A 430 33.15 -27.72 13.64
N PRO A 431 33.35 -27.85 14.96
CA PRO A 431 32.89 -29.03 15.67
C PRO A 431 31.36 -29.12 15.63
N VAL A 432 30.83 -30.34 15.66
CA VAL A 432 29.45 -30.63 15.21
C VAL A 432 28.34 -30.01 16.07
N VAL A 433 28.60 -29.74 17.35
CA VAL A 433 27.64 -29.08 18.26
C VAL A 433 27.49 -27.60 17.91
N GLN A 434 28.60 -26.94 17.64
CA GLN A 434 28.69 -25.54 17.24
C GLN A 434 28.02 -25.37 15.88
N LEU A 435 28.32 -26.27 14.93
CA LEU A 435 27.69 -26.25 13.61
C LEU A 435 26.17 -26.46 13.68
N LEU A 436 25.68 -27.37 14.53
CA LEU A 436 24.24 -27.53 14.73
C LEU A 436 23.61 -26.29 15.40
N THR A 437 24.30 -25.66 16.36
CA THR A 437 23.86 -24.40 17.00
C THR A 437 23.72 -23.28 15.96
N MET A 438 24.69 -23.17 15.05
CA MET A 438 24.66 -22.22 13.92
C MET A 438 23.54 -22.51 12.91
N ILE A 439 23.26 -23.78 12.62
CA ILE A 439 22.13 -24.19 11.78
C ILE A 439 20.80 -23.78 12.42
N ARG A 440 20.60 -24.00 13.74
CA ARG A 440 19.36 -23.63 14.44
C ARG A 440 19.12 -22.13 14.51
N LEU A 441 20.16 -21.37 14.84
CA LEU A 441 20.14 -19.91 14.73
C LEU A 441 19.68 -19.47 13.32
N THR A 442 20.18 -20.12 12.27
CA THR A 442 19.84 -19.78 10.89
C THR A 442 18.39 -20.13 10.55
N GLU A 443 17.85 -21.21 11.12
CA GLU A 443 16.43 -21.57 11.01
C GLU A 443 15.51 -20.58 11.73
N GLU A 444 15.86 -20.17 12.95
CA GLU A 444 15.14 -19.14 13.72
C GLU A 444 15.15 -17.78 13.00
N VAL A 445 16.32 -17.34 12.50
CA VAL A 445 16.45 -16.12 11.69
C VAL A 445 15.64 -16.22 10.40
N MET A 446 15.64 -17.37 9.72
CA MET A 446 14.82 -17.58 8.52
C MET A 446 13.32 -17.46 8.82
N ALA A 447 12.84 -18.07 9.91
CA ALA A 447 11.44 -17.98 10.32
C ALA A 447 11.04 -16.54 10.70
N GLU A 448 11.93 -15.77 11.33
CA GLU A 448 11.69 -14.35 11.64
C GLU A 448 11.71 -13.46 10.39
N VAL A 449 12.60 -13.72 9.43
CA VAL A 449 12.62 -13.03 8.13
C VAL A 449 11.35 -13.32 7.31
N GLN A 450 10.81 -14.53 7.40
CA GLN A 450 9.52 -14.89 6.79
C GLN A 450 8.35 -14.12 7.43
N LYS A 451 8.30 -13.99 8.77
CA LYS A 451 7.29 -13.16 9.46
C LYS A 451 7.34 -11.68 9.06
N ARG A 452 8.55 -11.18 8.74
CA ARG A 452 8.80 -9.80 8.29
C ARG A 452 8.65 -9.60 6.78
N ASP A 453 8.16 -10.61 6.04
CA ASP A 453 7.91 -10.64 4.59
C ASP A 453 9.06 -10.02 3.75
N CYS A 454 10.29 -10.52 3.92
CA CYS A 454 11.45 -10.09 3.13
C CYS A 454 12.03 -11.25 2.26
N PRO A 455 11.40 -11.59 1.11
CA PRO A 455 11.82 -12.70 0.25
C PRO A 455 13.27 -12.64 -0.28
N PRO A 456 13.84 -11.46 -0.61
CA PRO A 456 15.25 -11.37 -1.03
C PRO A 456 16.23 -11.85 0.05
N LEU A 457 15.98 -11.51 1.31
CA LEU A 457 16.80 -11.94 2.44
C LEU A 457 16.54 -13.40 2.80
N GLU A 458 15.28 -13.86 2.77
CA GLU A 458 14.94 -15.27 2.99
C GLU A 458 15.75 -16.19 2.06
N SER A 459 15.81 -15.83 0.77
CA SER A 459 16.58 -16.55 -0.25
C SER A 459 18.07 -16.65 0.08
N PHE A 460 18.63 -15.64 0.76
CA PHE A 460 20.02 -15.61 1.21
C PHE A 460 20.23 -16.49 2.45
N ILE A 461 19.39 -16.34 3.49
CA ILE A 461 19.47 -17.13 4.72
C ILE A 461 19.25 -18.62 4.45
N PHE A 462 18.32 -18.96 3.55
CA PHE A 462 18.10 -20.33 3.09
C PHE A 462 19.35 -20.93 2.42
N ARG A 463 20.09 -20.15 1.63
CA ARG A 463 21.35 -20.58 1.02
C ARG A 463 22.42 -20.89 2.07
N LEU A 464 22.57 -20.04 3.09
CA LEU A 464 23.51 -20.29 4.20
C LEU A 464 23.18 -21.60 4.92
N ARG A 465 21.89 -21.84 5.23
CA ARG A 465 21.41 -23.10 5.83
C ARG A 465 21.77 -24.33 4.97
N LEU A 466 21.62 -24.22 3.64
CA LEU A 466 21.94 -25.29 2.70
C LEU A 466 23.45 -25.58 2.62
N GLU A 467 24.32 -24.58 2.81
CA GLU A 467 25.79 -24.73 2.83
C GLU A 467 26.26 -25.47 4.11
N MET A 468 25.58 -25.29 5.25
CA MET A 468 25.97 -25.89 6.54
C MET A 468 25.59 -27.36 6.71
N TRP A 469 24.46 -27.82 6.17
CA TRP A 469 24.00 -29.21 6.36
C TRP A 469 24.94 -30.29 5.82
N PRO A 470 25.54 -30.18 4.61
CA PRO A 470 26.54 -31.14 4.12
C PRO A 470 27.78 -31.21 5.00
N LEU A 471 28.23 -30.07 5.53
CA LEU A 471 29.36 -30.01 6.47
C LEU A 471 29.05 -30.75 7.77
N PHE A 472 27.82 -30.61 8.29
CA PHE A 472 27.36 -31.33 9.47
C PHE A 472 27.29 -32.85 9.23
N GLN A 473 26.75 -33.29 8.09
CA GLN A 473 26.74 -34.71 7.72
C GLN A 473 28.16 -35.29 7.62
N LYS A 474 29.09 -34.55 6.99
CA LYS A 474 30.49 -34.93 6.87
C LYS A 474 31.15 -35.05 8.24
N GLY A 475 31.03 -34.03 9.10
CA GLY A 475 31.59 -34.06 10.45
C GLY A 475 31.05 -35.22 11.28
N MET A 476 29.74 -35.48 11.25
CA MET A 476 29.15 -36.63 11.93
C MET A 476 29.65 -37.98 11.40
N ALA A 477 29.85 -38.11 10.08
CA ALA A 477 30.45 -39.31 9.50
C ALA A 477 31.90 -39.50 9.96
N GLU A 478 32.70 -38.44 10.00
CA GLU A 478 34.08 -38.47 10.49
C GLU A 478 34.17 -38.82 11.99
N HIS A 479 33.25 -38.33 12.83
CA HIS A 479 33.14 -38.77 14.24
C HIS A 479 32.83 -40.27 14.36
N VAL A 480 31.89 -40.79 13.55
CA VAL A 480 31.54 -42.23 13.53
C VAL A 480 32.73 -43.08 13.06
N ASP A 481 33.38 -42.69 11.97
CA ASP A 481 34.54 -43.41 11.43
C ASP A 481 35.76 -43.35 12.36
N ALA A 482 35.95 -42.27 13.11
CA ALA A 482 37.00 -42.16 14.10
C ALA A 482 36.82 -43.14 15.27
N VAL A 483 35.58 -43.29 15.79
CA VAL A 483 35.27 -44.30 16.82
C VAL A 483 35.42 -45.71 16.25
N LYS A 484 34.90 -45.96 15.05
CA LYS A 484 34.98 -47.26 14.37
C LYS A 484 36.44 -47.72 14.19
N LYS A 485 37.32 -46.86 13.66
CA LYS A 485 38.76 -47.17 13.49
C LYS A 485 39.45 -47.48 14.82
N LEU A 486 39.03 -46.83 15.92
CA LEU A 486 39.56 -47.10 17.25
C LEU A 486 39.05 -48.43 17.82
N ALA A 487 37.77 -48.76 17.60
CA ALA A 487 37.15 -50.03 18.01
C ALA A 487 37.75 -51.23 17.26
N GLU A 488 37.98 -51.10 15.94
CA GLU A 488 38.59 -52.13 15.09
C GLU A 488 40.12 -52.26 15.30
N GLY A 489 40.75 -51.35 16.06
CA GLY A 489 42.20 -51.32 16.24
C GLY A 489 42.99 -50.88 15.00
N ALA A 490 42.30 -50.37 13.97
CA ALA A 490 42.83 -50.02 12.66
C ALA A 490 43.78 -48.79 12.64
N THR A 491 44.10 -48.23 13.81
CA THR A 491 45.24 -47.30 13.99
C THR A 491 46.60 -48.01 13.94
N ALA A 492 46.61 -49.35 13.92
CA ALA A 492 47.80 -50.17 13.71
C ALA A 492 48.23 -50.18 12.22
N GLY A 493 49.08 -49.24 11.82
CA GLY A 493 49.92 -49.44 10.63
C GLY A 493 50.88 -50.61 10.83
N PHE A 494 51.35 -51.23 9.73
CA PHE A 494 52.11 -52.51 9.69
C PHE A 494 53.39 -52.59 10.56
N PHE A 495 53.85 -51.47 11.13
CA PHE A 495 55.02 -51.37 12.01
C PHE A 495 54.73 -50.79 13.41
N SER A 496 53.46 -50.48 13.74
CA SER A 496 53.07 -49.98 15.06
C SER A 496 52.40 -51.08 15.88
N ARG A 497 52.87 -51.29 17.12
CA ARG A 497 52.10 -52.05 18.12
C ARG A 497 50.73 -51.37 18.24
N GLY A 498 49.65 -52.13 18.06
CA GLY A 498 48.29 -51.57 18.02
C GLY A 498 48.00 -50.72 19.25
N ALA A 499 47.34 -49.58 19.03
CA ALA A 499 47.08 -48.62 20.10
C ALA A 499 46.28 -49.28 21.23
N LEU A 500 46.93 -49.46 22.38
CA LEU A 500 46.29 -49.92 23.61
C LEU A 500 45.32 -48.82 24.06
N THR A 501 44.03 -49.00 23.78
CA THR A 501 42.99 -48.11 24.31
C THR A 501 43.04 -48.19 25.84
N THR A 502 43.18 -47.04 26.50
CA THR A 502 43.16 -46.99 27.98
C THR A 502 41.73 -46.81 28.48
N ASP A 503 41.44 -47.32 29.68
CA ASP A 503 40.14 -47.17 30.34
C ASP A 503 39.75 -45.68 30.48
N ALA A 504 40.72 -44.81 30.73
CA ALA A 504 40.55 -43.36 30.74
C ALA A 504 40.15 -42.78 29.37
N GLN A 505 40.80 -43.20 28.27
CA GLN A 505 40.43 -42.74 26.92
C GLN A 505 39.01 -43.16 26.54
N VAL A 506 38.61 -44.39 26.85
CA VAL A 506 37.25 -44.89 26.56
C VAL A 506 36.21 -44.14 27.42
N ALA A 507 36.49 -43.89 28.70
CA ALA A 507 35.64 -43.06 29.56
C ALA A 507 35.47 -41.63 29.01
N THR A 508 36.54 -40.98 28.54
CA THR A 508 36.46 -39.65 27.91
C THR A 508 35.63 -39.66 26.63
N ILE A 509 35.74 -40.71 25.80
CA ILE A 509 34.90 -40.87 24.60
C ILE A 509 33.42 -41.00 24.97
N CYS A 510 33.10 -41.79 26.00
CA CYS A 510 31.74 -41.89 26.54
C CYS A 510 31.23 -40.54 27.07
N GLN A 511 32.06 -39.76 27.78
CA GLN A 511 31.68 -38.41 28.26
C GLN A 511 31.42 -37.43 27.12
N ARG A 512 32.23 -37.46 26.05
CA ARG A 512 31.97 -36.63 24.85
C ARG A 512 30.75 -37.08 24.07
N TYR A 513 30.49 -38.37 24.01
CA TYR A 513 29.26 -38.91 23.42
C TYR A 513 28.02 -38.38 24.17
N ILE A 514 28.03 -38.39 25.51
CA ILE A 514 26.99 -37.78 26.34
C ILE A 514 26.84 -36.29 26.02
N THR A 515 27.94 -35.53 25.93
CA THR A 515 27.91 -34.11 25.59
C THR A 515 27.25 -33.85 24.23
N ILE A 516 27.68 -34.55 23.18
CA ILE A 516 27.10 -34.43 21.83
C ILE A 516 25.62 -34.79 21.85
N PHE A 517 25.24 -35.91 22.49
CA PHE A 517 23.85 -36.35 22.57
C PHE A 517 22.98 -35.31 23.30
N ASN A 518 23.39 -34.87 24.49
CA ASN A 518 22.64 -33.90 25.29
C ASN A 518 22.51 -32.55 24.57
N SER A 519 23.58 -32.06 23.93
CA SER A 519 23.55 -30.83 23.13
C SER A 519 22.61 -30.95 21.93
N PHE A 520 22.61 -32.08 21.21
CA PHE A 520 21.73 -32.28 20.06
C PHE A 520 20.27 -32.33 20.50
N ILE A 521 19.95 -33.01 21.62
CA ILE A 521 18.59 -33.03 22.19
C ILE A 521 18.12 -31.62 22.58
N LEU A 522 18.99 -30.79 23.16
CA LEU A 522 18.64 -29.39 23.52
C LEU A 522 18.44 -28.48 22.30
N LEU A 523 19.08 -28.80 21.17
CA LEU A 523 18.98 -28.07 19.90
C LEU A 523 17.87 -28.59 18.97
N THR A 524 17.37 -29.80 19.19
CA THR A 524 16.29 -30.40 18.40
C THR A 524 14.93 -29.99 18.95
N GLN A 525 14.16 -29.25 18.14
CA GLN A 525 12.80 -28.80 18.51
C GLN A 525 11.71 -29.83 18.18
N GLN A 526 11.94 -30.72 17.22
CA GLN A 526 10.94 -31.68 16.74
C GLN A 526 11.45 -33.14 16.82
N PRO A 527 10.62 -34.10 17.27
CA PRO A 527 11.06 -35.50 17.44
C PRO A 527 11.26 -36.26 16.12
N GLU A 528 10.87 -35.67 14.98
CA GLU A 528 10.87 -36.28 13.64
C GLU A 528 12.13 -35.98 12.81
N GLU A 529 13.17 -35.39 13.41
CA GLU A 529 14.43 -35.06 12.74
C GLU A 529 15.29 -36.31 12.45
N THR A 530 14.80 -37.15 11.54
CA THR A 530 15.34 -38.47 11.17
C THR A 530 16.85 -38.45 10.92
N MET A 531 17.37 -37.41 10.26
CA MET A 531 18.79 -37.28 9.95
C MET A 531 19.68 -37.12 11.20
N ILE A 532 19.26 -36.33 12.20
CA ILE A 532 20.04 -36.14 13.42
C ILE A 532 20.01 -37.42 14.26
N PHE A 533 18.82 -37.98 14.48
CA PHE A 533 18.66 -39.22 15.25
C PHE A 533 19.31 -40.44 14.57
N SER A 534 19.37 -40.49 13.24
CA SER A 534 20.12 -41.52 12.50
C SER A 534 21.63 -41.43 12.79
N ASN A 535 22.22 -40.23 12.73
CA ASN A 535 23.64 -40.05 13.04
C ASN A 535 23.97 -40.31 14.52
N LEU A 536 23.10 -39.91 15.46
CA LEU A 536 23.24 -40.27 16.88
C LEU A 536 23.16 -41.79 17.11
N SER A 537 22.22 -42.48 16.44
CA SER A 537 22.07 -43.94 16.52
C SER A 537 23.29 -44.69 15.95
N ARG A 538 23.90 -44.17 14.88
CA ARG A 538 25.17 -44.70 14.33
C ARG A 538 26.33 -44.49 15.31
N LEU A 539 26.47 -43.27 15.86
CA LEU A 539 27.53 -42.97 16.82
C LEU A 539 27.42 -43.83 18.09
N ARG A 540 26.20 -44.01 18.62
CA ARG A 540 25.89 -44.94 19.71
C ARG A 540 26.39 -46.36 19.44
N GLN A 541 26.09 -46.90 18.25
CA GLN A 541 26.50 -48.26 17.88
C GLN A 541 28.02 -48.42 17.87
N GLU A 542 28.77 -47.44 17.37
CA GLU A 542 30.23 -47.49 17.38
C GLU A 542 30.82 -47.28 18.79
N VAL A 543 30.20 -46.45 19.64
CA VAL A 543 30.61 -46.28 21.05
C VAL A 543 30.39 -47.58 21.84
N ASP A 544 29.25 -48.26 21.65
CA ASP A 544 28.99 -49.56 22.28
C ASP A 544 29.99 -50.64 21.80
N LYS A 545 30.25 -50.71 20.49
CA LYS A 545 31.31 -51.59 19.93
C LYS A 545 32.70 -51.28 20.50
N LEU A 546 33.04 -50.00 20.70
CA LEU A 546 34.31 -49.59 21.32
C LEU A 546 34.41 -50.11 22.76
N VAL A 547 33.35 -49.99 23.56
CA VAL A 547 33.29 -50.51 24.93
C VAL A 547 33.44 -52.04 24.93
N MET A 548 32.75 -52.75 24.02
CA MET A 548 32.91 -54.19 23.83
C MET A 548 34.35 -54.57 23.48
N SER A 549 34.91 -54.04 22.38
CA SER A 549 36.28 -54.32 21.91
C SER A 549 37.36 -53.97 22.94
N HIS A 550 37.21 -52.86 23.69
CA HIS A 550 38.13 -52.54 24.78
C HIS A 550 38.04 -53.56 25.94
N SER A 551 36.82 -53.94 26.33
CA SER A 551 36.60 -54.88 27.43
C SER A 551 37.09 -56.31 27.11
N GLU A 552 37.01 -56.75 25.85
CA GLU A 552 37.51 -58.06 25.39
C GLU A 552 39.03 -58.20 25.58
N LYS A 553 39.78 -57.08 25.46
CA LYS A 553 41.24 -57.04 25.68
C LYS A 553 41.64 -57.25 27.15
N ALA A 554 40.69 -57.28 28.09
CA ALA A 554 40.95 -57.54 29.51
C ALA A 554 41.15 -59.03 29.85
N GLY A 555 40.81 -59.96 28.94
CA GLY A 555 41.08 -61.40 29.03
C GLY A 555 40.27 -62.21 30.05
N ASP A 556 39.85 -61.61 31.16
CA ASP A 556 39.02 -62.22 32.21
C ASP A 556 37.55 -61.78 32.06
N VAL A 557 36.66 -62.76 31.89
CA VAL A 557 35.20 -62.56 31.71
C VAL A 557 34.58 -61.69 32.81
N LYS A 558 35.03 -61.83 34.07
CA LYS A 558 34.50 -61.05 35.19
C LYS A 558 34.99 -59.61 35.15
N ARG A 559 36.26 -59.38 34.76
CA ARG A 559 36.83 -58.03 34.57
C ARG A 559 36.18 -57.34 33.38
N GLN A 560 36.02 -58.05 32.25
CA GLN A 560 35.31 -57.59 31.06
C GLN A 560 33.92 -57.06 31.41
N ALA A 561 33.10 -57.88 32.10
CA ALA A 561 31.75 -57.49 32.51
C ALA A 561 31.74 -56.31 33.50
N THR A 562 32.74 -56.23 34.40
CA THR A 562 32.90 -55.11 35.36
C THR A 562 33.24 -53.80 34.65
N THR A 563 34.17 -53.81 33.69
CA THR A 563 34.52 -52.63 32.87
C THR A 563 33.34 -52.18 32.01
N GLN A 564 32.59 -53.12 31.41
CA GLN A 564 31.36 -52.83 30.66
C GLN A 564 30.31 -52.11 31.53
N SER A 565 29.94 -52.70 32.68
CA SER A 565 28.95 -52.11 33.60
C SER A 565 29.37 -50.70 34.05
N ARG A 566 30.63 -50.49 34.43
CA ARG A 566 31.14 -49.16 34.82
C ARG A 566 31.03 -48.11 33.71
N LEU A 567 31.36 -48.47 32.46
CA LEU A 567 31.30 -47.54 31.33
C LEU A 567 29.86 -47.25 30.89
N TYR A 568 28.98 -48.25 30.89
CA TYR A 568 27.56 -48.07 30.61
C TYR A 568 26.85 -47.26 31.72
N GLU A 569 27.20 -47.49 32.99
CA GLU A 569 26.69 -46.70 34.11
C GLU A 569 27.16 -45.23 34.03
N LEU A 570 28.40 -44.98 33.62
CA LEU A 570 28.89 -43.61 33.35
C LEU A 570 28.04 -42.92 32.24
N VAL A 571 27.69 -43.63 31.16
CA VAL A 571 26.82 -43.08 30.11
C VAL A 571 25.43 -42.76 30.66
N LEU A 572 24.80 -43.70 31.38
CA LEU A 572 23.49 -43.51 32.01
C LEU A 572 23.47 -42.33 33.00
N GLN A 573 24.48 -42.22 33.86
CA GLN A 573 24.61 -41.10 34.79
C GLN A 573 24.74 -39.76 34.06
N GLY A 574 25.46 -39.71 32.93
CA GLY A 574 25.62 -38.49 32.14
C GLY A 574 24.36 -38.08 31.34
N LEU A 575 23.61 -39.05 30.81
CA LEU A 575 22.32 -38.80 30.16
C LEU A 575 21.27 -38.26 31.16
N ASN A 576 21.27 -38.76 32.40
CA ASN A 576 20.39 -38.29 33.48
C ASN A 576 20.69 -36.87 33.99
N ARG A 577 21.84 -36.26 33.63
CA ARG A 577 22.21 -34.90 34.10
C ARG A 577 21.52 -33.76 33.38
N LEU A 578 20.77 -34.02 32.31
CA LEU A 578 19.87 -33.04 31.71
C LEU A 578 18.80 -32.65 32.74
N SER A 579 18.66 -31.35 33.04
CA SER A 579 17.65 -30.84 34.00
C SER A 579 16.19 -31.04 33.55
N ASN A 580 15.95 -31.56 32.34
CA ASN A 580 14.65 -32.02 31.82
C ASN A 580 14.79 -33.40 31.14
N PRO A 581 15.06 -34.49 31.87
CA PRO A 581 15.39 -35.79 31.27
C PRO A 581 14.16 -36.59 30.82
N THR A 582 12.95 -36.11 31.12
CA THR A 582 11.70 -36.88 31.03
C THR A 582 10.81 -36.54 29.83
N ALA A 583 10.98 -35.39 29.18
CA ALA A 583 10.01 -34.89 28.19
C ALA A 583 10.19 -35.44 26.75
N HIS A 584 11.42 -35.77 26.33
CA HIS A 584 11.70 -36.12 24.93
C HIS A 584 11.80 -37.64 24.73
N PRO A 585 10.95 -38.27 23.88
CA PRO A 585 10.84 -39.73 23.79
C PRO A 585 12.12 -40.42 23.29
N LYS A 586 12.95 -39.72 22.51
CA LYS A 586 14.26 -40.28 22.07
C LYS A 586 15.26 -40.39 23.22
N VAL A 587 15.17 -39.58 24.28
CA VAL A 587 16.03 -39.70 25.47
C VAL A 587 15.63 -40.93 26.27
N GLN A 588 14.32 -41.18 26.41
CA GLN A 588 13.81 -42.39 27.07
C GLN A 588 14.27 -43.67 26.34
N ALA A 589 14.10 -43.74 25.02
CA ALA A 589 14.56 -44.87 24.20
C ALA A 589 16.09 -45.07 24.26
N GLU A 590 16.87 -43.99 24.40
CA GLU A 590 18.31 -44.04 24.57
C GLU A 590 18.71 -44.58 25.96
N MET A 591 18.07 -44.08 27.01
CA MET A 591 18.28 -44.58 28.38
C MET A 591 17.89 -46.05 28.52
N GLU A 592 16.81 -46.50 27.89
CA GLU A 592 16.40 -47.91 27.86
C GLU A 592 17.43 -48.81 27.18
N TYR A 593 18.01 -48.36 26.07
CA TYR A 593 19.06 -49.08 25.37
C TYR A 593 20.30 -49.29 26.27
N TRP A 594 20.81 -48.21 26.87
CA TRP A 594 21.98 -48.31 27.76
C TRP A 594 21.66 -49.06 29.06
N ARG A 595 20.45 -48.92 29.62
CA ARG A 595 20.02 -49.67 30.82
C ARG A 595 20.03 -51.18 30.55
N LYS A 596 19.52 -51.62 29.40
CA LYS A 596 19.56 -53.04 29.02
C LYS A 596 20.99 -53.56 28.88
N ARG A 597 21.90 -52.77 28.27
CA ARG A 597 23.33 -53.11 28.18
C ARG A 597 23.99 -53.23 29.56
N GLU A 598 23.67 -52.32 30.46
CA GLU A 598 24.15 -52.28 31.85
C GLU A 598 23.67 -53.51 32.65
N GLU A 599 22.36 -53.82 32.60
CA GLU A 599 21.79 -55.01 33.25
C GLU A 599 22.39 -56.32 32.74
N ASP A 600 22.60 -56.44 31.42
CA ASP A 600 23.21 -57.63 30.81
C ASP A 600 24.69 -57.78 31.20
N ALA A 601 25.41 -56.68 31.41
CA ALA A 601 26.76 -56.70 31.98
C ALA A 601 26.73 -57.13 33.46
N ARG A 602 25.83 -56.57 34.30
CA ARG A 602 25.69 -56.95 35.71
C ARG A 602 25.35 -58.42 35.91
N LYS A 603 24.46 -59.00 35.09
CA LYS A 603 24.16 -60.45 35.09
C LYS A 603 25.44 -61.28 34.94
N ARG A 604 26.29 -60.95 33.96
CA ARG A 604 27.60 -61.60 33.73
C ARG A 604 28.57 -61.47 34.91
N ILE A 605 28.60 -60.34 35.62
CA ILE A 605 29.41 -60.17 36.85
C ILE A 605 28.96 -61.15 37.94
N SER A 606 27.63 -61.34 38.09
CA SER A 606 27.03 -62.17 39.13
C SER A 606 27.05 -63.69 38.85
N GLY A 607 27.49 -64.12 37.67
CA GLY A 607 27.54 -65.54 37.29
C GLY A 607 26.17 -66.21 37.08
N ARG A 608 25.08 -65.44 37.06
CA ARG A 608 23.73 -65.93 36.72
C ARG A 608 23.49 -65.79 35.22
N THR A 609 23.84 -66.85 34.49
CA THR A 609 23.28 -67.17 33.16
C THR A 609 21.86 -67.69 33.31
#